data_AF-A0A265Q2Z0-F1
#
_entry.id   AF-A0A265Q2Z0-F1
#
_cell.length_a   1.000
_cell.length_b   1.000
_cell.length_c   1.000
_cell.angle_alpha   90.00
_cell.angle_beta   90.00
_cell.angle_gamma   90.00
#
_symmetry.space_group_name_H-M   'P 1'
#
loop_
_entity.id
_entity.type
_entity.pdbx_description
1 polymer ?
#
loop_
_entity_poly.entity_id
_entity_poly.type
_entity_poly.pdbx_seq_one_letter_code
_entity_poly.pdbx_strand_id
1 'polypeptide(L)'
;MVSILFLLNSLPETLYLKVLDPMDSIMYSIDFMKENWLNWLLPNAIFYVALYYLTGNIVTDLFTTHLSFGFNFGTSSIIKYLLGQGVFSFMMIYRGHLFKLLSTSTRRKRMFMNKF
;
A
#
# COMPACT_ATOMS: atom_id res chain seq x y z
N MET A 1 -12.08 -9.68 12.36
CA MET A 1 -12.26 -9.26 10.95
C MET A 1 -11.21 -8.24 10.52
N VAL A 2 -10.98 -7.15 11.27
CA VAL A 2 -9.98 -6.10 10.93
C VAL A 2 -8.52 -6.61 10.91
N SER A 3 -8.14 -7.51 11.82
CA SER A 3 -6.75 -8.02 11.91
C SER A 3 -6.29 -8.77 10.66
N ILE A 4 -7.23 -9.44 9.97
CA ILE A 4 -6.98 -10.17 8.73
C ILE A 4 -6.68 -9.20 7.58
N LEU A 5 -7.42 -8.09 7.48
CA LEU A 5 -7.17 -7.05 6.48
C LEU A 5 -5.79 -6.39 6.67
N PHE A 6 -5.36 -6.25 7.92
CA PHE A 6 -4.05 -5.70 8.23
C PHE A 6 -2.92 -6.66 7.85
N LEU A 7 -3.05 -7.94 8.18
CA LEU A 7 -2.04 -8.96 7.88
C LEU A 7 -1.93 -9.24 6.38
N LEU A 8 -3.06 -9.26 5.67
CA LEU A 8 -3.11 -9.50 4.23
C LEU A 8 -2.97 -8.20 3.43
N ASN A 9 -2.62 -7.09 4.07
CA ASN A 9 -2.50 -5.82 3.37
C ASN A 9 -1.43 -5.89 2.28
N SER A 10 -0.34 -6.62 2.51
CA SER A 10 0.73 -6.82 1.53
C SER A 10 0.43 -7.88 0.48
N LEU A 11 -0.69 -8.60 0.59
CA LEU A 11 -1.02 -9.72 -0.29
C LEU A 11 -1.14 -9.32 -1.77
N PRO A 12 -1.80 -8.21 -2.16
CA PRO A 12 -1.82 -7.78 -3.55
C PRO A 12 -0.41 -7.63 -4.12
N GLU A 13 0.51 -7.02 -3.36
CA GLU A 13 1.90 -6.85 -3.78
C GLU A 13 2.66 -8.17 -3.86
N THR A 14 2.36 -9.13 -2.97
CA THR A 14 2.94 -10.48 -3.09
C THR A 14 2.52 -11.13 -4.40
N LEU A 15 1.24 -11.05 -4.77
CA LEU A 15 0.71 -11.63 -6.00
C LEU A 15 1.26 -10.94 -7.25
N TYR A 16 1.49 -9.62 -7.19
CA TYR A 16 1.99 -8.86 -8.33
C TYR A 16 3.50 -9.06 -8.57
N LEU A 17 4.30 -9.17 -7.51
CA LEU A 17 5.76 -9.17 -7.62
C LEU A 17 6.40 -10.55 -7.44
N LYS A 18 5.67 -11.53 -6.87
CA LYS A 18 6.16 -12.89 -6.70
C LYS A 18 5.23 -13.88 -7.40
N VAL A 19 5.86 -14.81 -8.12
CA VAL A 19 5.17 -15.98 -8.68
C VAL A 19 5.28 -17.10 -7.66
N LEU A 20 4.35 -17.14 -6.72
CA LEU A 20 4.24 -18.15 -5.68
C LEU A 20 2.87 -18.84 -5.78
N ASP A 21 2.77 -20.04 -5.24
CA ASP A 21 1.48 -20.70 -5.08
C ASP A 21 0.56 -19.89 -4.15
N PRO A 22 -0.78 -20.04 -4.25
CA PRO A 22 -1.72 -19.21 -3.49
C PRO A 22 -1.53 -19.29 -1.97
N MET A 23 -1.26 -20.49 -1.44
CA MET A 23 -1.03 -20.69 -0.01
C MET A 23 0.29 -20.05 0.44
N ASP A 24 1.34 -20.21 -0.36
CA ASP A 24 2.66 -19.63 -0.10
C ASP A 24 2.62 -18.10 -0.16
N SER A 25 1.82 -17.52 -1.05
CA SER A 25 1.60 -16.08 -1.13
C SER A 25 0.97 -15.52 0.15
N ILE A 26 -0.03 -16.23 0.70
CA ILE A 26 -0.69 -15.86 1.96
C ILE A 26 0.31 -15.95 3.12
N MET A 27 1.04 -17.06 3.25
CA MET A 27 2.02 -17.22 4.34
C MET A 27 3.14 -16.20 4.23
N TYR A 28 3.63 -15.94 3.02
CA TYR A 28 4.64 -14.93 2.77
C TYR A 28 4.16 -13.52 3.13
N SER A 29 2.92 -13.16 2.78
CA SER A 29 2.33 -11.87 3.15
C SER A 29 2.30 -11.67 4.67
N ILE A 30 1.90 -12.71 5.42
CA ILE A 30 1.87 -12.71 6.88
C ILE A 30 3.27 -12.54 7.46
N ASP A 31 4.25 -13.31 6.99
CA ASP A 31 5.63 -13.23 7.50
C ASP A 31 6.31 -11.91 7.15
N PHE A 32 6.03 -11.38 5.96
CA PHE A 32 6.45 -10.04 5.57
C PHE A 32 5.91 -8.98 6.53
N MET A 33 4.63 -9.05 6.88
CA MET A 33 4.02 -8.13 7.84
C MET A 33 4.64 -8.28 9.22
N LYS A 34 4.90 -9.51 9.72
CA LYS A 34 5.58 -9.69 11.01
C LYS A 34 6.94 -8.99 11.07
N GLU A 35 7.75 -9.07 10.01
CA GLU A 35 9.07 -8.43 9.98
C GLU A 35 9.03 -6.92 9.72
N ASN A 36 8.07 -6.43 8.91
CA ASN A 36 8.10 -5.08 8.36
C ASN A 36 6.85 -4.25 8.65
N TRP A 37 5.98 -4.66 9.59
CA TRP A 37 4.70 -3.97 9.86
C TRP A 37 4.87 -2.45 10.00
N LEU A 38 5.84 -1.96 10.79
CA LEU A 38 6.03 -0.52 10.99
C LEU A 38 6.49 0.18 9.71
N ASN A 39 7.50 -0.36 9.02
CA ASN A 39 8.05 0.23 7.78
C ASN A 39 7.05 0.17 6.62
N TRP A 40 6.11 -0.77 6.66
CA TRP A 40 5.05 -0.91 5.67
C TRP A 40 3.88 0.03 5.97
N LEU A 41 3.37 0.00 7.20
CA LEU A 41 2.16 0.73 7.56
C LEU A 41 2.38 2.21 7.69
N LEU A 42 3.54 2.65 8.19
CA LEU A 42 3.78 4.08 8.42
C LEU A 42 3.73 4.89 7.11
N PRO A 43 4.44 4.51 6.01
CA PRO A 43 4.30 5.22 4.74
C PRO A 43 2.89 5.11 4.17
N ASN A 44 2.28 3.91 4.20
CA ASN A 44 0.93 3.71 3.68
C ASN A 44 -0.10 4.56 4.44
N ALA A 45 0.00 4.67 5.77
CA ALA A 45 -0.88 5.49 6.59
C ALA A 45 -0.76 6.98 6.25
N ILE A 46 0.46 7.48 6.01
CA ILE A 46 0.68 8.87 5.58
C ILE A 46 -0.03 9.14 4.25
N PHE A 47 0.09 8.21 3.28
CA PHE A 47 -0.61 8.37 2.00
C PHE A 47 -2.14 8.27 2.15
N TYR A 48 -2.66 7.36 2.97
CA TYR A 48 -4.11 7.28 3.22
C TYR A 48 -4.65 8.56 3.87
N VAL A 49 -3.90 9.16 4.81
CA VAL A 49 -4.25 10.45 5.40
C VAL A 49 -4.25 11.56 4.35
N ALA A 50 -3.23 11.62 3.49
CA ALA A 50 -3.16 12.60 2.40
C ALA A 50 -4.33 12.45 1.42
N LEU A 51 -4.67 11.21 1.05
CA LEU A 51 -5.83 10.91 0.19
C LEU A 51 -7.16 11.28 0.85
N TYR A 52 -7.30 11.05 2.15
CA TYR A 52 -8.49 11.47 2.90
C TYR A 52 -8.67 12.98 2.89
N TYR A 53 -7.60 13.77 3.08
CA TYR A 53 -7.68 15.23 2.98
C TYR A 53 -8.04 15.73 1.57
N LEU A 54 -7.60 15.03 0.53
CA LEU A 54 -7.88 15.42 -0.87
C LEU A 54 -9.28 15.01 -1.32
N THR A 55 -9.70 13.79 -0.97
CA THR A 55 -10.87 13.11 -1.53
C THR A 55 -12.07 13.12 -0.57
N GLY A 56 -11.83 13.22 0.74
CA GLY A 56 -12.86 13.12 1.78
C GLY A 56 -13.40 11.71 2.02
N ASN A 57 -12.91 10.70 1.28
CA ASN A 57 -13.31 9.31 1.42
C ASN A 57 -12.19 8.48 2.02
N ILE A 58 -12.57 7.49 2.83
CA ILE A 58 -11.64 6.51 3.38
C ILE A 58 -11.60 5.32 2.43
N VAL A 59 -10.41 4.98 1.93
CA VAL A 59 -10.19 3.79 1.12
C VAL A 59 -9.94 2.61 2.05
N THR A 60 -10.85 1.63 2.05
CA THR A 60 -10.78 0.46 2.93
C THR A 60 -10.48 -0.85 2.21
N ASP A 61 -10.61 -0.90 0.88
CA ASP A 61 -10.46 -2.15 0.14
C ASP A 61 -8.99 -2.44 -0.18
N LEU A 62 -8.60 -3.70 -0.04
CA LEU A 62 -7.22 -4.16 -0.27
C LEU A 62 -6.83 -4.14 -1.75
N PHE A 63 -7.82 -4.28 -2.64
CA PHE A 63 -7.65 -4.35 -4.09
C PHE A 63 -8.21 -3.11 -4.81
N THR A 64 -8.36 -1.98 -4.11
CA THR A 64 -8.77 -0.73 -4.77
C THR A 64 -7.79 -0.39 -5.89
N THR A 65 -8.30 -0.30 -7.12
CA THR A 65 -7.53 0.13 -8.29
C THR A 65 -7.86 1.57 -8.71
N HIS A 66 -8.95 2.13 -8.17
CA HIS A 66 -9.45 3.46 -8.48
C HIS A 66 -10.13 4.08 -7.27
N LEU A 67 -10.06 5.40 -7.15
CA LEU A 67 -10.82 6.11 -6.13
C LEU A 67 -12.26 6.27 -6.61
N SER A 68 -13.22 5.75 -5.84
CA SER A 68 -14.63 6.02 -6.07
C SER A 68 -14.94 7.43 -5.60
N PHE A 69 -15.23 8.33 -6.54
CA PHE A 69 -15.74 9.66 -6.24
C PHE A 69 -17.24 9.68 -6.54
N GLY A 70 -18.03 10.29 -5.67
CA GLY A 70 -19.43 10.57 -6.00
C GLY A 70 -19.49 11.42 -7.28
N PHE A 71 -20.27 10.98 -8.27
CA PHE A 71 -20.45 11.67 -9.54
C PHE A 71 -21.15 13.03 -9.31
N ASN A 72 -20.35 14.05 -8.97
CA ASN A 72 -20.78 15.43 -8.90
C ASN A 72 -19.96 16.22 -9.92
N PHE A 73 -20.62 16.72 -10.96
CA PHE A 73 -20.01 17.41 -12.11
C PHE A 73 -19.55 18.85 -11.81
N GLY A 74 -19.45 19.25 -10.54
CA GLY A 74 -18.84 20.54 -10.18
C GLY A 74 -17.37 20.61 -10.64
N THR A 75 -16.97 21.76 -11.19
CA THR A 75 -15.58 22.00 -11.66
C THR A 75 -14.55 21.76 -10.55
N SER A 76 -14.85 22.15 -9.31
CA SER A 76 -14.01 21.87 -8.14
C SER A 76 -13.88 20.37 -7.84
N SER A 77 -14.92 19.57 -8.10
CA SER A 77 -14.91 18.11 -7.91
C SER A 77 -14.04 17.41 -8.95
N ILE A 78 -14.08 17.87 -10.21
CA ILE A 78 -13.24 17.34 -11.29
C ILE A 78 -11.76 17.58 -10.99
N ILE A 79 -11.40 18.76 -10.50
CA ILE A 79 -10.02 19.08 -10.12
C ILE A 79 -9.55 18.18 -8.97
N LYS A 80 -10.37 18.02 -7.93
CA LYS A 80 -10.07 17.12 -6.80
C LYS A 80 -9.95 15.66 -7.25
N TYR A 81 -10.79 15.22 -8.19
CA TYR A 81 -10.73 13.89 -8.79
C TYR A 81 -9.40 13.65 -9.48
N LEU A 82 -8.98 14.56 -10.37
CA LEU A 82 -7.71 14.43 -11.10
C LEU A 82 -6.50 14.44 -10.16
N LEU A 83 -6.51 15.34 -9.16
CA LEU A 83 -5.44 15.38 -8.16
C LEU A 83 -5.40 14.12 -7.29
N GLY A 84 -6.55 13.68 -6.79
CA GLY A 84 -6.66 12.46 -5.98
C GLY A 84 -6.21 11.22 -6.74
N GLN A 85 -6.66 11.07 -7.99
CA GLN A 85 -6.27 9.97 -8.86
C GLN A 85 -4.76 10.00 -9.19
N GLY A 86 -4.18 11.19 -9.39
CA GLY A 86 -2.74 11.36 -9.59
C GLY A 86 -1.92 10.94 -8.37
N VAL A 87 -2.31 11.41 -7.18
CA VAL A 87 -1.66 11.02 -5.90
C VAL A 87 -1.82 9.53 -5.64
N PHE A 88 -2.99 8.96 -5.91
CA PHE A 88 -3.25 7.54 -5.78
C PHE A 88 -2.37 6.71 -6.72
N SER A 89 -2.21 7.13 -7.97
CA SER A 89 -1.31 6.46 -8.92
C SER A 89 0.13 6.47 -8.44
N PHE A 90 0.61 7.61 -7.90
CA PHE A 90 1.94 7.70 -7.32
C PHE A 90 2.10 6.77 -6.10
N MET A 91 1.09 6.75 -5.21
CA MET A 91 1.05 5.86 -4.05
C MET A 91 1.15 4.39 -4.46
N MET A 92 0.43 3.95 -5.49
CA MET A 92 0.46 2.56 -5.96
C MET A 92 1.85 2.15 -6.46
N ILE A 93 2.52 3.02 -7.22
CA ILE A 93 3.90 2.78 -7.69
C ILE A 93 4.86 2.74 -6.49
N TYR A 94 4.77 3.72 -5.60
CA TYR A 94 5.59 3.79 -4.40
C TYR A 94 5.43 2.55 -3.52
N ARG A 95 4.18 2.10 -3.31
CA ARG A 95 3.84 0.92 -2.50
C ARG A 95 4.49 -0.35 -3.06
N GLY A 96 4.44 -0.54 -4.38
CA GLY A 96 5.13 -1.66 -5.03
C GLY A 96 6.66 -1.60 -4.88
N HIS A 97 7.25 -0.41 -5.02
CA HIS A 97 8.70 -0.24 -4.85
C HIS A 97 9.13 -0.46 -3.39
N LEU A 98 8.38 0.09 -2.43
CA LEU A 98 8.58 -0.11 -1.01
C LEU A 98 8.50 -1.60 -0.67
N PHE A 99 7.51 -2.32 -1.21
CA PHE A 99 7.37 -3.76 -1.01
C PHE A 99 8.61 -4.50 -1.50
N LYS A 100 9.07 -4.22 -2.72
CA LYS A 100 10.26 -4.85 -3.32
C LYS A 100 11.53 -4.59 -2.50
N LEU A 101 11.71 -3.36 -2.02
CA LEU A 101 12.84 -3.02 -1.15
C LEU A 101 12.78 -3.80 0.16
N LEU A 102 11.59 -3.84 0.77
CA LEU A 102 11.38 -4.50 2.05
C LEU A 102 11.49 -6.03 1.94
N SER A 103 11.04 -6.62 0.83
CA SER A 103 11.02 -8.06 0.59
C SER A 103 12.40 -8.64 0.24
N THR A 104 13.28 -7.82 -0.33
CA THR A 104 14.62 -8.24 -0.80
C THR A 104 15.69 -8.09 0.28
N SER A 105 15.44 -7.26 1.29
CA SER A 105 16.42 -6.97 2.35
C SER A 105 15.86 -7.33 3.72
N THR A 106 16.54 -8.21 4.45
CA THR A 106 16.17 -8.51 5.83
C THR A 106 16.58 -7.36 6.76
N ARG A 107 15.85 -7.15 7.86
CA ARG A 107 16.14 -6.09 8.85
C ARG A 107 17.60 -6.13 9.33
N ARG A 108 18.16 -7.34 9.49
CA ARG A 108 19.56 -7.59 9.86
C ARG A 108 20.55 -7.11 8.79
N LYS A 109 20.26 -7.34 7.50
CA LYS A 109 21.11 -6.89 6.38
C LYS A 109 21.12 -5.36 6.26
N ARG A 110 19.98 -4.69 6.49
CA ARG A 110 19.89 -3.21 6.47
C ARG A 110 20.68 -2.56 7.61
N MET A 111 20.60 -3.10 8.83
CA MET A 111 21.39 -2.60 9.95
C MET A 111 22.90 -2.82 9.77
N PHE A 112 23.32 -3.83 9.01
CA PHE A 112 24.72 -4.06 8.71
C PHE A 112 25.25 -3.13 7.61
N MET A 113 24.45 -2.87 6.56
CA MET A 113 24.82 -1.92 5.50
C MET A 113 24.89 -0.46 5.97
N ASN A 114 24.11 -0.05 6.97
CA ASN A 114 24.19 1.30 7.55
C ASN A 114 25.37 1.48 8.53
N LYS A 115 26.18 0.43 8.75
CA LYS A 115 27.31 0.44 9.70
C LYS A 115 28.68 0.52 9.03
N PHE A 116 28.74 0.58 7.70
CA PHE A 116 29.97 0.72 6.91
C PHE A 116 29.85 1.88 5.95
#